data_AF-A0A2Z4BWJ0-F1
#
_entry.id   AF-A0A2Z4BWJ0-F1
#
_cell.length_a   1.000
_cell.length_b   1.000
_cell.length_c   1.000
_cell.angle_alpha   90.00
_cell.angle_beta   90.00
_cell.angle_gamma   90.00
#
_symmetry.space_group_name_H-M   'P 1'
#
loop_
_entity.id
_entity.type
_entity.pdbx_description
1 polymer ?
#
loop_
_entity_poly.entity_id
_entity_poly.type
_entity_poly.pdbx_seq_one_letter_code
_entity_poly.pdbx_strand_id
1 'polypeptide(L)'
;NFIYLLGGPDADEMNKEYLPVILSHSPAGTSVHTIFHFTQLMLSGDFCKYDYGTLGNMKHYGQTTPPHYNLSMVTAPVGLFWGNTDWIAVPMDVAVLAESLPNVV
;
A
#
# COMPACT_ATOMS: atom_id res chain seq x y z
N ASN A 1 12.76 13.18 -9.20
CA ASN A 1 11.71 13.87 -8.44
C ASN A 1 11.12 12.88 -7.44
N PHE A 2 10.79 13.30 -6.22
CA PHE A 2 10.21 12.45 -5.16
C PHE A 2 8.97 11.68 -5.64
N ILE A 3 8.19 12.27 -6.56
CA ILE A 3 7.03 11.61 -7.20
C ILE A 3 7.40 10.29 -7.89
N TYR A 4 8.53 10.25 -8.61
CA TYR A 4 9.02 9.04 -9.28
C TYR A 4 9.64 8.02 -8.32
N LEU A 5 10.04 8.46 -7.12
CA LEU A 5 10.56 7.56 -6.08
C LEU A 5 9.45 6.65 -5.52
N LEU A 6 8.20 7.13 -5.57
CA LEU A 6 7.04 6.41 -5.07
C LEU A 6 6.31 5.68 -6.20
N GLY A 7 5.93 6.33 -7.30
CA GLY A 7 5.07 5.72 -8.32
C GLY A 7 5.77 4.90 -9.42
N GLY A 8 7.11 4.99 -9.51
CA GLY A 8 7.86 4.48 -10.67
C GLY A 8 8.00 5.51 -11.81
N PRO A 9 8.81 5.21 -12.84
CA PRO A 9 9.13 6.14 -13.91
C PRO A 9 8.03 6.17 -14.97
N ASP A 10 7.37 7.32 -15.12
CA ASP A 10 6.54 7.63 -16.29
C ASP A 10 6.56 9.13 -16.58
N ALA A 11 7.70 9.60 -17.07
CA ALA A 11 7.94 11.03 -17.27
C ALA A 11 7.29 11.58 -18.56
N ASP A 12 6.86 10.70 -19.45
CA ASP A 12 6.29 11.04 -20.75
C ASP A 12 4.77 11.24 -20.66
N GLU A 13 4.09 10.51 -19.79
CA GLU A 13 2.66 10.71 -19.48
C GLU A 13 2.40 11.86 -18.49
N MET A 14 3.46 12.48 -17.95
CA MET A 14 3.36 13.59 -17.00
C MET A 14 3.42 14.95 -17.71
N ASN A 15 2.37 15.77 -17.56
CA ASN A 15 2.45 17.17 -17.97
C ASN A 15 3.39 17.95 -17.03
N LYS A 16 4.59 18.24 -17.53
CA LYS A 16 5.67 18.88 -16.77
C LYS A 16 5.35 20.32 -16.35
N GLU A 17 4.42 21.01 -17.02
CA GLU A 17 3.98 22.36 -16.63
C GLU A 17 3.28 22.38 -15.26
N TYR A 18 2.65 21.27 -14.87
CA TYR A 18 1.96 21.15 -13.58
C TYR A 18 2.86 20.67 -12.45
N LEU A 19 4.11 20.27 -12.71
CA LEU A 19 5.02 19.79 -11.67
C LEU A 19 5.19 20.75 -10.49
N PRO A 20 5.32 22.08 -10.67
CA PRO A 20 5.40 23.00 -9.54
C PRO A 20 4.17 22.95 -8.64
N VAL A 21 2.97 22.86 -9.22
CA VAL A 21 1.70 22.76 -8.48
C VAL A 21 1.60 21.42 -7.77
N ILE A 22 1.97 20.31 -8.42
CA ILE A 22 1.95 18.98 -7.80
C ILE A 22 2.90 18.97 -6.59
N LEU A 23 4.12 19.48 -6.74
CA LEU A 23 5.12 19.50 -5.68
C LEU A 23 4.82 20.48 -4.55
N SER A 24 4.04 21.53 -4.78
CA SER A 24 3.59 22.41 -3.70
C SER A 24 2.51 21.77 -2.83
N HIS A 25 1.85 20.71 -3.32
CA HIS A 25 0.80 19.99 -2.60
C HIS A 25 1.20 18.57 -2.18
N SER A 26 2.30 18.03 -2.72
CA SER A 26 2.73 16.66 -2.51
C SER A 26 4.23 16.56 -2.18
N PRO A 27 4.61 15.80 -1.13
CA PRO A 27 3.73 15.10 -0.19
C PRO A 27 3.04 16.04 0.81
N ALA A 28 1.83 15.71 1.23
CA ALA A 28 1.09 16.43 2.27
C ALA A 28 1.46 16.02 3.72
N GLY A 29 2.40 15.09 3.86
CA GLY A 29 2.86 14.55 5.14
C GLY A 29 2.17 13.24 5.57
N THR A 30 2.87 12.46 6.39
CA THR A 30 2.36 11.25 7.06
C THR A 30 3.14 11.02 8.34
N SER A 31 2.70 10.07 9.19
CA SER A 31 3.42 9.72 10.42
C SER A 31 4.54 8.71 10.15
N VAL A 32 5.61 8.78 10.96
CA VAL A 32 6.69 7.77 10.97
C VAL A 32 6.13 6.37 11.24
N HIS A 33 5.09 6.26 12.05
CA HIS A 33 4.41 4.99 12.32
C HIS A 33 3.82 4.36 11.05
N THR A 34 3.23 5.18 10.16
CA THR A 34 2.70 4.70 8.88
C THR A 34 3.82 4.19 7.97
N ILE A 35 4.93 4.93 7.88
CA ILE A 35 6.08 4.52 7.06
C ILE A 35 6.65 3.18 7.56
N PHE A 36 6.83 3.02 8.87
CA PHE A 36 7.29 1.75 9.42
C PHE A 36 6.29 0.61 9.20
N HIS A 37 4.99 0.89 9.23
CA HIS A 37 3.99 -0.12 8.91
C HIS A 37 4.15 -0.63 7.48
N PHE A 38 4.28 0.26 6.50
CA PHE A 38 4.53 -0.15 5.11
C PHE A 38 5.80 -1.00 4.99
N THR A 39 6.88 -0.64 5.70
CA THR A 39 8.09 -1.46 5.74
C THR A 39 7.84 -2.86 6.33
N GLN A 40 7.02 -2.98 7.38
CA GLN A 40 6.66 -4.29 7.94
C GLN A 40 5.92 -5.15 6.90
N LEU A 41 4.94 -4.58 6.21
CA LEU A 41 4.16 -5.28 5.17
C LEU A 41 5.06 -5.72 4.00
N MET A 42 5.97 -4.84 3.55
CA MET A 42 6.92 -5.17 2.48
C MET A 42 7.89 -6.30 2.88
N LEU A 43 8.29 -6.37 4.15
CA LEU A 43 9.22 -7.39 4.64
C LEU A 43 8.53 -8.72 4.95
N SER A 44 7.30 -8.70 5.46
CA SER A 44 6.56 -9.92 5.78
C SER A 44 5.87 -10.53 4.56
N GLY A 45 5.46 -9.71 3.59
CA GLY A 45 4.57 -10.13 2.50
C GLY A 45 3.12 -10.35 2.95
N ASP A 46 2.78 -9.97 4.19
CA ASP A 46 1.45 -10.16 4.76
C ASP A 46 0.60 -8.90 4.64
N PHE A 47 -0.72 -9.09 4.56
CA PHE A 47 -1.69 -8.01 4.73
C PHE A 47 -2.30 -8.05 6.13
N CYS A 48 -1.66 -7.39 7.09
CA CYS A 48 -1.99 -7.46 8.51
C CYS A 48 -1.88 -6.11 9.23
N LYS A 49 -2.27 -6.06 10.51
CA LYS A 49 -2.14 -4.85 11.35
C LYS A 49 -0.66 -4.57 11.70
N TYR A 50 -0.39 -3.38 12.25
CA TYR A 50 0.95 -3.00 12.69
C TYR A 50 1.54 -3.99 13.70
N ASP A 51 2.78 -4.41 13.49
CA ASP A 51 3.48 -5.27 14.43
C ASP A 51 4.17 -4.43 15.51
N TYR A 52 3.65 -4.45 16.74
CA TYR A 52 4.24 -3.77 17.90
C TYR A 52 5.30 -4.64 18.63
N GLY A 53 5.68 -5.79 18.04
CA GLY A 53 6.45 -6.84 18.69
C GLY A 53 5.60 -7.63 19.70
N THR A 54 6.11 -8.75 20.20
CA THR A 54 5.36 -9.72 21.02
C THR A 54 4.55 -9.10 22.17
N LEU A 55 5.18 -8.27 23.00
CA LEU A 55 4.51 -7.65 24.15
C LEU A 55 3.53 -6.54 23.72
N GLY A 56 3.88 -5.80 22.67
CA GLY A 56 3.02 -4.79 22.11
C GLY A 56 1.76 -5.39 21.49
N ASN A 57 1.91 -6.43 20.66
CA ASN A 57 0.79 -7.15 20.06
C ASN A 57 -0.11 -7.77 21.14
N MET A 58 0.46 -8.33 22.20
CA MET A 58 -0.36 -8.86 23.30
C MET A 58 -1.19 -7.74 23.93
N LYS A 59 -0.58 -6.56 24.17
CA LYS A 59 -1.28 -5.40 24.72
C LYS A 59 -2.35 -4.83 23.77
N HIS A 60 -2.10 -4.81 22.46
CA HIS A 60 -2.96 -4.19 21.47
C HIS A 60 -4.04 -5.14 20.91
N TYR A 61 -3.73 -6.42 20.80
CA TYR A 61 -4.52 -7.42 20.07
C TYR A 61 -4.88 -8.65 20.91
N GLY A 62 -4.29 -8.83 22.10
CA GLY A 62 -4.51 -10.03 22.91
C GLY A 62 -3.84 -11.30 22.35
N GLN A 63 -2.93 -11.15 21.38
CA GLN A 63 -2.16 -12.23 20.75
C GLN A 63 -0.74 -11.74 20.44
N THR A 64 0.21 -12.67 20.24
CA THR A 64 1.63 -12.31 20.08
C THR A 64 1.99 -11.80 18.68
N THR A 65 1.14 -12.02 17.69
CA THR A 65 1.34 -11.60 16.29
C THR A 65 0.24 -10.62 15.84
N PRO A 66 0.49 -9.77 14.84
CA PRO A 66 -0.55 -8.91 14.30
C PRO A 66 -1.63 -9.74 13.58
N PRO A 67 -2.93 -9.47 13.79
CA PRO A 67 -3.99 -10.16 13.06
C PRO A 67 -4.03 -9.71 11.59
N HIS A 68 -4.32 -10.66 10.69
CA HIS A 68 -4.46 -10.41 9.26
C HIS A 68 -5.82 -9.76 8.94
N TYR A 69 -5.85 -8.95 7.88
CA TYR A 69 -7.11 -8.46 7.35
C TYR A 69 -7.73 -9.51 6.43
N ASN A 70 -8.99 -9.87 6.69
CA ASN A 70 -9.67 -10.86 5.87
C ASN A 70 -10.31 -10.21 4.63
N LEU A 71 -9.63 -10.29 3.49
CA LEU A 71 -10.10 -9.78 2.20
C LEU A 71 -11.38 -10.46 1.71
N SER A 72 -11.68 -11.69 2.17
CA SER A 72 -12.93 -12.38 1.83
C SER A 72 -14.17 -11.69 2.41
N MET A 73 -14.01 -10.75 3.35
CA MET A 73 -15.10 -9.99 3.95
C MET A 73 -15.42 -8.70 3.20
N VAL A 74 -14.70 -8.38 2.11
CA VAL A 74 -15.01 -7.23 1.26
C VAL A 74 -16.32 -7.53 0.49
N THR A 75 -17.29 -6.61 0.58
CA THR A 75 -18.62 -6.78 -0.02
C THR A 75 -18.91 -5.81 -1.16
N ALA A 76 -18.16 -4.72 -1.28
CA ALA A 76 -18.31 -3.72 -2.35
C ALA A 76 -17.67 -4.22 -3.65
N PRO A 77 -18.34 -4.14 -4.83
CA PRO A 77 -17.72 -4.50 -6.12
C PRO A 77 -16.41 -3.75 -6.35
N VAL A 78 -15.36 -4.44 -6.80
CA VAL A 78 -14.01 -3.88 -6.91
C VAL A 78 -13.52 -3.88 -8.36
N GLY A 79 -13.29 -2.71 -8.94
CA GLY A 79 -12.52 -2.57 -10.18
C GLY A 79 -11.04 -2.36 -9.88
N LEU A 80 -10.16 -3.16 -10.48
CA LEU A 80 -8.71 -3.05 -10.30
C LEU A 80 -8.07 -2.43 -11.55
N PHE A 81 -7.38 -1.30 -11.38
CA PHE A 81 -6.57 -0.66 -12.41
C PHE A 81 -5.12 -0.63 -11.94
N TRP A 82 -4.20 -1.08 -12.78
CA TRP A 82 -2.78 -1.20 -12.45
C TRP A 82 -1.91 -0.92 -13.67
N GLY A 83 -0.64 -0.57 -13.44
CA GLY A 83 0.34 -0.27 -14.48
C GLY A 83 1.50 -1.26 -14.50
N ASN A 84 2.01 -1.59 -15.68
CA ASN A 84 3.14 -2.54 -15.83
C ASN A 84 4.45 -2.05 -15.19
N THR A 85 4.60 -0.74 -15.03
CA THR A 85 5.80 -0.09 -14.50
C THR A 85 5.63 0.45 -13.08
N ASP A 86 4.51 0.13 -12.41
CA ASP A 86 4.22 0.56 -11.04
C ASP A 86 5.18 -0.13 -10.05
N TRP A 87 5.86 0.67 -9.23
CA TRP A 87 6.84 0.18 -8.24
C TRP A 87 6.23 -0.15 -6.89
N ILE A 88 5.02 0.34 -6.58
CA ILE A 88 4.33 0.08 -5.32
C ILE A 88 3.28 -1.01 -5.51
N ALA A 89 2.40 -0.85 -6.50
CA ALA A 89 1.36 -1.83 -6.82
C ALA A 89 1.82 -2.72 -7.98
N VAL A 90 2.89 -3.49 -7.74
CA VAL A 90 3.47 -4.34 -8.78
C VAL A 90 2.43 -5.35 -9.30
N PRO A 91 2.49 -5.73 -10.59
CA PRO A 91 1.47 -6.56 -11.22
C PRO A 91 1.18 -7.89 -10.50
N MET A 92 2.23 -8.49 -9.93
CA MET A 92 2.13 -9.75 -9.20
C MET A 92 1.26 -9.61 -7.94
N ASP A 93 1.47 -8.54 -7.17
CA ASP A 93 0.72 -8.31 -5.93
C ASP A 93 -0.74 -7.96 -6.23
N VAL A 94 -0.99 -7.26 -7.33
CA VAL A 94 -2.36 -6.99 -7.81
C VAL A 94 -3.07 -8.29 -8.21
N ALA A 95 -2.37 -9.25 -8.83
CA ALA A 95 -2.94 -10.55 -9.15
C ALA A 95 -3.31 -11.34 -7.89
N VAL A 96 -2.43 -11.36 -6.88
CA VAL A 96 -2.72 -11.98 -5.58
C VAL A 96 -3.92 -11.32 -4.90
N LEU A 97 -4.01 -9.98 -4.96
CA LEU A 97 -5.15 -9.24 -4.43
C LEU A 97 -6.45 -9.60 -5.17
N ALA A 98 -6.41 -9.71 -6.49
CA ALA A 98 -7.56 -10.06 -7.32
C ALA A 98 -8.10 -11.46 -6.97
N GLU A 99 -7.22 -12.44 -6.74
CA GLU A 99 -7.59 -13.79 -6.32
C GLU A 99 -8.16 -13.83 -4.88
N SER A 100 -7.72 -12.91 -4.03
CA SER A 100 -8.13 -12.84 -2.61
C SER A 100 -9.46 -12.13 -2.39
N LEU A 101 -9.91 -11.32 -3.36
CA LEU A 101 -11.15 -10.56 -3.29
C LEU A 101 -12.32 -11.33 -3.92
N PRO A 102 -13.51 -11.37 -3.27
CA PRO A 102 -14.61 -12.21 -3.75
C PRO A 102 -15.41 -11.62 -4.91
N ASN A 103 -15.19 -10.35 -5.26
CA ASN A 103 -16.12 -9.55 -6.08
C ASN A 103 -15.41 -8.52 -6.96
N VAL A 104 -14.30 -8.93 -7.58
CA VAL A 104 -13.63 -8.17 -8.64
C VAL A 104 -14.51 -8.14 -9.90
N VAL A 105 -14.62 -6.97 -10.54
CA VAL A 105 -15.41 -6.73 -11.76
C VAL A 105 -14.58 -6.23 -12.93
#